data_AF-A0A329MN40-F1
#
_entry.id   AF-A0A329MN40-F1
#
_cell.length_a   1.000
_cell.length_b   1.000
_cell.length_c   1.000
_cell.angle_alpha   90.00
_cell.angle_beta   90.00
_cell.angle_gamma   90.00
#
_symmetry.space_group_name_H-M   'P 1'
#
loop_
_entity.id
_entity.type
_entity.pdbx_description
1 polymer ?
#
loop_
_entity_poly.entity_id
_entity_poly.type
_entity_poly.pdbx_seq_one_letter_code
_entity_poly.pdbx_strand_id
1 'polypeptide(L)'
;MNSRIQSVVQTRDNLVEIKLADSSDYISCQVTVQTDDGVWSNASLYPELDAEYVLNGCCFLWNQAQTAGTVRLYGRKSPVFYWNPYLDTGMRTGAIELKIVLLTEAETIEERVTVQLENTGVRYFDSWDVYLGENGSEGPQYGQGKWKVAKDGAKRTVSMGSREFLPPIRVPLDLAGEYDIYFGFPNGGGRFLAKTGDEPFARFMTPGNSMDLTVNDFLGKLNKEIFWKRQTINSRHAYLELAQLQETVADHYEFGCLAYIKLVPCSEESGSAGSPDAKRPKELVLFYEPYSYSLHGFHDAETMNGVMLEEFMALKPTEITCQTVRIGMKSLHHSKHIGRIDKPARTDENTVIDDPVKLVASCDILRESVRGVQGRNVRLTANIGMNRPYVWLPEISERFVSDNPHLLENGYFDYEREEVREYAMRIIAELIGEYDIDGLVFDYMRSDANQTAETLVEIISRTKRLLQDKETRTGQKLELKARIPADQIVYYEAMKLCTANGYIDGIIPSNLVASEPLPPVEHYVRLCRGSEVKVYGCIDGWRLPLGGEARAGNLQISHSPQNIADYLERYDRLGVDGIFVYQADQVTGNPYLTRIFDRLQG
;
A
#
# COMPACT_ATOMS: atom_id res chain seq x y z
N MET A 1 20.10 35.01 31.02
CA MET A 1 19.87 33.57 30.76
C MET A 1 20.12 33.33 29.28
N ASN A 2 20.84 32.28 28.92
CA ASN A 2 20.91 31.86 27.51
C ASN A 2 19.51 31.39 27.11
N SER A 3 19.00 31.83 25.96
CA SER A 3 17.72 31.34 25.44
C SER A 3 17.78 29.82 25.29
N ARG A 4 16.71 29.14 25.71
CA ARG A 4 16.55 27.69 25.55
C ARG A 4 15.98 27.33 24.17
N ILE A 5 15.61 28.33 23.38
CA ILE A 5 15.14 28.20 22.00
C ILE A 5 16.32 28.48 21.08
N GLN A 6 16.74 27.47 20.32
CA GLN A 6 17.84 27.61 19.37
C GLN A 6 17.39 28.35 18.11
N SER A 7 16.22 28.01 17.57
CA SER A 7 15.68 28.65 16.37
C SER A 7 14.16 28.45 16.26
N VAL A 8 13.50 29.44 15.65
CA VAL A 8 12.09 29.40 15.22
C VAL A 8 12.06 29.90 13.79
N VAL A 9 11.88 28.99 12.82
CA VAL A 9 12.06 29.30 11.40
C VAL A 9 10.93 28.71 10.58
N GLN A 10 10.36 29.50 9.69
CA GLN A 10 9.40 29.00 8.72
C GLN A 10 10.11 28.12 7.70
N THR A 11 9.60 26.91 7.51
CA THR A 11 10.07 25.93 6.55
C THR A 11 9.39 26.15 5.20
N ARG A 12 9.98 25.58 4.15
CA ARG A 12 9.52 25.69 2.75
C ARG A 12 8.11 25.11 2.53
N ASP A 13 7.74 24.08 3.28
CA ASP A 13 6.39 23.52 3.31
C ASP A 13 5.42 24.33 4.19
N ASN A 14 5.76 25.58 4.54
CA ASN A 14 4.93 26.51 5.30
C ASN A 14 4.60 26.03 6.72
N LEU A 15 5.45 25.19 7.32
CA LEU A 15 5.43 24.93 8.75
C LEU A 15 6.40 25.89 9.45
N VAL A 16 6.36 25.96 10.77
CA VAL A 16 7.36 26.68 11.57
C VAL A 16 8.07 25.67 12.43
N GLU A 17 9.34 25.42 12.11
CA GLU A 17 10.23 24.58 12.90
C GLU A 17 10.62 25.33 14.17
N ILE A 18 10.37 24.70 15.32
CA ILE A 18 10.79 25.16 16.63
C ILE A 18 11.83 24.18 17.15
N LYS A 19 13.08 24.65 17.23
CA LYS A 19 14.21 23.88 17.70
C LYS A 19 14.66 24.39 19.05
N LEU A 20 14.70 23.51 20.03
CA LEU A 20 15.25 23.81 21.36
C LEU A 20 16.75 23.52 21.40
N ALA A 21 17.46 24.20 22.30
CA ALA A 21 18.87 23.88 22.56
C ALA A 21 19.00 22.46 23.12
N ASP A 22 20.12 21.77 22.88
CA ASP A 22 20.31 20.42 23.42
C ASP A 22 20.32 20.43 24.95
N SER A 23 19.36 19.74 25.56
CA SER A 23 19.26 19.59 27.02
C SER A 23 18.47 18.33 27.39
N SER A 24 18.87 17.66 28.46
CA SER A 24 18.19 16.46 28.98
C SER A 24 17.16 16.76 30.06
N ASP A 25 17.07 18.01 30.53
CA ASP A 25 16.19 18.44 31.62
C ASP A 25 14.77 18.82 31.16
N TYR A 26 14.48 18.78 29.86
CA TYR A 26 13.16 19.14 29.34
C TYR A 26 12.10 18.06 29.61
N ILE A 27 10.95 18.49 30.12
CA ILE A 27 9.77 17.64 30.34
C ILE A 27 8.76 17.83 29.21
N SER A 28 8.36 19.08 28.96
CA SER A 28 7.37 19.43 27.93
C SER A 28 7.50 20.89 27.49
N CYS A 29 6.96 21.18 26.30
CA CYS A 29 6.83 22.53 25.76
C CYS A 29 5.39 22.81 25.42
N GLN A 30 4.86 23.96 25.86
CA GLN A 30 3.59 24.50 25.39
C GLN A 30 3.83 25.71 24.48
N VAL A 31 3.17 25.77 23.34
CA VAL A 31 3.21 26.91 22.42
C VAL A 31 1.80 27.47 22.26
N THR A 32 1.73 28.79 22.38
CA THR A 32 0.52 29.57 22.08
C THR A 32 0.87 30.63 21.05
N VAL A 33 -0.10 30.94 20.19
CA VAL A 33 0.02 31.93 19.12
C VAL A 33 -0.93 33.09 19.40
N GLN A 34 -0.48 34.31 19.11
CA GLN A 34 -1.33 35.49 19.16
C GLN A 34 -2.08 35.68 17.83
N THR A 35 -3.41 35.69 17.89
CA THR A 35 -4.27 35.95 16.73
C THR A 35 -4.37 37.46 16.43
N ASP A 36 -4.94 37.83 15.29
CA ASP A 36 -5.15 39.24 14.89
C ASP A 36 -5.96 40.06 15.89
N ASP A 37 -6.86 39.40 16.62
CA ASP A 37 -7.67 40.03 17.68
C ASP A 37 -6.87 40.25 18.98
N GLY A 38 -5.57 39.93 18.98
CA GLY A 38 -4.68 40.00 20.13
C GLY A 38 -4.90 38.88 21.16
N VAL A 39 -5.75 37.90 20.86
CA VAL A 39 -6.08 36.77 21.73
C VAL A 39 -5.02 35.69 21.58
N TRP A 40 -4.59 35.12 22.72
CA TRP A 40 -3.69 33.97 22.73
C TRP A 40 -4.48 32.67 22.63
N SER A 41 -4.17 31.83 21.65
CA SER A 41 -4.71 30.48 21.49
C SER A 41 -3.60 29.44 21.49
N ASN A 42 -3.93 28.19 21.80
CA ASN A 42 -2.98 27.09 21.64
C ASN A 42 -2.59 26.95 20.17
N ALA A 43 -1.31 26.74 19.90
CA ALA A 43 -0.81 26.48 18.56
C ALA A 43 -1.07 25.01 18.18
N SER A 44 -1.43 24.75 16.92
CA SER A 44 -1.60 23.40 16.38
C SER A 44 -0.23 22.80 16.04
N LEU A 45 0.35 22.00 16.96
CA LEU A 45 1.71 21.48 16.84
C LEU A 45 1.78 20.05 16.29
N TYR A 46 2.68 19.81 15.35
CA TYR A 46 3.16 18.48 14.96
C TYR A 46 4.36 18.12 15.81
N PRO A 47 4.26 17.09 16.68
CA PRO A 47 5.40 16.65 17.47
C PRO A 47 6.55 16.22 16.57
N GLU A 48 6.27 15.60 15.44
CA GLU A 48 7.26 15.04 14.51
C GLU A 48 6.61 14.93 13.12
N LEU A 49 7.41 15.03 12.06
CA LEU A 49 6.95 14.95 10.66
C LEU A 49 7.34 13.66 9.95
N ASP A 50 8.20 12.85 10.58
CA ASP A 50 8.62 11.60 9.97
C ASP A 50 7.42 10.64 9.85
N ALA A 51 7.41 9.87 8.75
CA ALA A 51 6.31 8.97 8.44
C ALA A 51 6.13 7.88 9.51
N GLU A 52 7.20 7.48 10.20
CA GLU A 52 7.14 6.48 11.28
C GLU A 52 6.28 7.01 12.44
N TYR A 53 6.51 8.24 12.90
CA TYR A 53 5.74 8.84 13.98
C TYR A 53 4.31 9.21 13.54
N VAL A 54 4.14 9.68 12.31
CA VAL A 54 2.80 9.96 11.78
C VAL A 54 1.95 8.69 11.76
N LEU A 55 2.52 7.52 11.45
CA LEU A 55 1.79 6.26 11.43
C LEU A 55 1.69 5.62 12.82
N ASN A 56 2.81 5.40 13.49
CA ASN A 56 2.91 4.58 14.70
C ASN A 56 3.05 5.38 16.00
N GLY A 57 3.21 6.70 15.92
CA GLY A 57 3.25 7.56 17.10
C GLY A 57 1.91 7.54 17.87
N CYS A 58 1.98 7.70 19.18
CA CYS A 58 0.80 7.70 20.05
C CYS A 58 -0.21 8.81 19.68
N CYS A 59 -1.46 8.44 19.38
CA CYS A 59 -2.50 9.43 19.03
C CYS A 59 -2.77 10.44 20.15
N PHE A 60 -2.69 10.04 21.42
CA PHE A 60 -2.92 10.94 22.55
C PHE A 60 -1.87 12.06 22.58
N LEU A 61 -0.60 11.73 22.38
CA LEU A 61 0.49 12.71 22.36
C LEU A 61 0.36 13.66 21.18
N TRP A 62 0.01 13.13 20.00
CA TRP A 62 -0.28 13.93 18.83
C TRP A 62 -1.44 14.90 19.07
N ASN A 63 -2.56 14.39 19.59
CA ASN A 63 -3.76 15.19 19.81
C ASN A 63 -3.56 16.23 20.92
N GLN A 64 -2.77 15.93 21.94
CA GLN A 64 -2.36 16.91 22.95
C GLN A 64 -1.54 18.04 22.31
N ALA A 65 -0.64 17.74 21.38
CA ALA A 65 0.12 18.75 20.65
C ALA A 65 -0.78 19.60 19.74
N GLN A 66 -1.78 18.99 19.10
CA GLN A 66 -2.74 19.69 18.23
C GLN A 66 -3.73 20.58 18.99
N THR A 67 -4.25 20.13 20.12
CA THR A 67 -5.37 20.81 20.81
C THR A 67 -4.92 21.68 21.98
N ALA A 68 -3.88 21.26 22.69
CA ALA A 68 -3.33 21.97 23.84
C ALA A 68 -2.02 22.71 23.51
N GLY A 69 -1.53 22.62 22.27
CA GLY A 69 -0.24 23.17 21.87
C GLY A 69 0.92 22.61 22.69
N THR A 70 0.79 21.40 23.22
CA THR A 70 1.75 20.83 24.17
C THR A 70 2.47 19.62 23.60
N VAL A 71 3.79 19.68 23.50
CA VAL A 71 4.67 18.58 23.08
C VAL A 71 5.42 18.05 24.30
N ARG A 72 5.37 16.73 24.53
CA ARG A 72 6.25 16.08 25.52
C ARG A 72 7.67 15.96 24.96
N LEU A 73 8.67 16.29 25.76
CA LEU A 73 10.08 16.35 25.34
C LEU A 73 10.94 15.25 25.99
N TYR A 74 10.55 14.72 27.15
CA TYR A 74 11.29 13.67 27.82
C TYR A 74 11.43 12.41 26.95
N GLY A 75 12.66 11.88 26.84
CA GLY A 75 12.95 10.65 26.11
C GLY A 75 12.96 10.79 24.59
N ARG A 76 12.83 12.01 24.04
CA ARG A 76 12.94 12.25 22.59
C ARG A 76 14.38 12.29 22.13
N LYS A 77 14.63 11.79 20.92
CA LYS A 77 15.93 11.86 20.24
C LYS A 77 16.21 13.24 19.62
N SER A 78 15.16 13.99 19.29
CA SER A 78 15.24 15.30 18.63
C SER A 78 14.47 16.35 19.44
N PRO A 79 15.08 17.52 19.73
CA PRO A 79 14.43 18.65 20.39
C PRO A 79 13.70 19.57 19.38
N VAL A 80 13.20 19.00 18.28
CA VAL A 80 12.52 19.72 17.19
C VAL A 80 11.06 19.30 17.14
N PHE A 81 10.19 20.26 16.92
CA PHE A 81 8.77 20.06 16.60
C PHE A 81 8.28 21.23 15.74
N TYR A 82 7.08 21.11 15.21
CA TYR A 82 6.61 22.02 14.17
C TYR A 82 5.26 22.61 14.53
N TRP A 83 5.08 23.89 14.27
CA TRP A 83 3.76 24.53 14.26
C TRP A 83 3.24 24.56 12.83
N ASN A 84 1.94 24.29 12.62
CA ASN A 84 1.27 24.48 11.33
C ASN A 84 0.44 25.78 11.37
N PRO A 85 0.95 26.92 10.87
CA PRO A 85 0.26 28.21 10.95
C PRO A 85 -1.07 28.23 10.21
N TYR A 86 -1.23 27.40 9.17
CA TYR A 86 -2.45 27.34 8.38
C TYR A 86 -3.67 26.95 9.22
N LEU A 87 -3.49 26.03 10.17
CA LEU A 87 -4.59 25.52 11.00
C LEU A 87 -5.14 26.55 11.99
N ASP A 88 -4.32 27.53 12.37
CA ASP A 88 -4.64 28.52 13.40
C ASP A 88 -4.89 29.92 12.81
N THR A 89 -4.16 30.29 11.76
CA THR A 89 -4.14 31.65 11.19
C THR A 89 -4.35 31.70 9.67
N GLY A 90 -4.54 30.55 9.01
CA GLY A 90 -4.73 30.47 7.56
C GLY A 90 -3.49 30.87 6.75
N MET A 91 -3.69 31.44 5.57
CA MET A 91 -2.61 31.88 4.66
C MET A 91 -2.00 33.25 5.02
N ARG A 92 -1.94 33.58 6.31
CA ARG A 92 -1.44 34.87 6.78
C ARG A 92 0.06 35.01 6.50
N THR A 93 0.46 36.21 6.07
CA THR A 93 1.86 36.64 5.99
C THR A 93 2.13 37.80 6.97
N GLY A 94 3.38 37.95 7.39
CA GLY A 94 3.84 38.99 8.30
C GLY A 94 4.22 38.46 9.68
N ALA A 95 4.44 39.39 10.62
CA ALA A 95 4.86 39.08 11.96
C ALA A 95 3.74 38.40 12.78
N ILE A 96 4.09 37.32 13.46
CA ILE A 96 3.24 36.63 14.44
C ILE A 96 4.05 36.39 15.71
N GLU A 97 3.44 36.66 16.86
CA GLU A 97 4.03 36.38 18.16
C GLU A 97 3.69 34.96 18.62
N LEU A 98 4.72 34.22 18.99
CA LEU A 98 4.62 32.94 19.68
C LEU A 98 5.05 33.12 21.13
N LYS A 99 4.32 32.50 22.04
CA LYS A 99 4.71 32.35 23.44
C LYS A 99 4.97 30.88 23.69
N ILE A 100 6.22 30.59 24.05
CA ILE A 100 6.76 29.24 24.23
C ILE A 100 7.07 29.08 25.71
N VAL A 101 6.39 28.14 26.35
CA VAL A 101 6.52 27.82 27.79
C VAL A 101 7.14 26.44 27.92
N LEU A 102 8.37 26.39 28.41
CA LEU A 102 9.13 25.16 28.64
C LEU A 102 9.01 24.76 30.11
N LEU A 103 8.64 23.52 30.36
CA LEU A 103 8.74 22.88 31.66
C LEU A 103 10.02 22.04 31.71
N THR A 104 10.90 22.34 32.66
CA THR A 104 12.11 21.57 32.95
C THR A 104 12.00 20.89 34.31
N GLU A 105 12.97 20.04 34.66
CA GLU A 105 13.06 19.47 36.01
C GLU A 105 13.20 20.52 37.13
N ALA A 106 13.79 21.68 36.82
CA ALA A 106 14.10 22.70 37.81
C ALA A 106 13.10 23.86 37.85
N GLU A 107 12.54 24.23 36.70
CA GLU A 107 11.78 25.46 36.55
C GLU A 107 10.85 25.47 35.33
N THR A 108 10.02 26.51 35.24
CA THR A 108 9.25 26.86 34.05
C THR A 108 9.86 28.10 33.41
N ILE A 109 10.13 28.05 32.11
CA ILE A 109 10.74 29.13 31.34
C ILE A 109 9.72 29.61 30.30
N GLU A 110 9.40 30.90 30.29
CA GLU A 110 8.57 31.53 29.26
C GLU A 110 9.45 32.41 28.35
N GLU A 111 9.36 32.17 27.04
CA GLU A 111 10.01 33.00 26.02
C GLU A 111 8.98 33.43 24.98
N ARG A 112 9.13 34.66 24.48
CA ARG A 112 8.31 35.19 23.38
C ARG A 112 9.19 35.37 22.15
N VAL A 113 8.69 34.89 21.02
CA VAL A 113 9.42 34.91 19.76
C VAL A 113 8.50 35.42 18.66
N THR A 114 8.93 36.47 17.96
CA THR A 114 8.29 36.91 16.73
C THR A 114 8.78 36.05 15.58
N VAL A 115 7.87 35.38 14.88
CA VAL A 115 8.15 34.70 13.61
C VAL A 115 7.60 35.54 12.45
N GLN A 116 8.39 35.69 11.39
CA GLN A 116 7.92 36.30 10.15
C GLN A 116 7.41 35.20 9.23
N LEU A 117 6.11 35.20 8.94
CA LEU A 117 5.53 34.31 7.94
C LEU A 117 5.61 34.95 6.57
N GLU A 118 6.35 34.33 5.67
CA GLU A 118 6.51 34.73 4.29
C GLU A 118 5.69 33.83 3.36
N ASN A 119 5.48 34.30 2.14
CA ASN A 119 4.89 33.47 1.09
C ASN A 119 5.95 32.52 0.54
N THR A 120 5.92 31.26 0.97
CA THR A 120 6.85 30.21 0.54
C THR A 120 6.50 29.63 -0.84
N GLY A 121 5.46 30.15 -1.51
CA GLY A 121 4.94 29.59 -2.75
C GLY A 121 4.00 28.39 -2.56
N VAL A 122 3.82 27.92 -1.32
CA VAL A 122 2.84 26.88 -0.98
C VAL A 122 1.43 27.34 -1.34
N ARG A 123 0.60 26.39 -1.78
CA ARG A 123 -0.80 26.61 -2.15
C ARG A 123 -1.70 25.64 -1.42
N TYR A 124 -2.78 26.17 -0.86
CA TYR A 124 -3.83 25.38 -0.21
C TYR A 124 -5.11 25.52 -1.02
N PHE A 125 -5.76 24.39 -1.28
CA PHE A 125 -7.02 24.31 -1.99
C PHE A 125 -8.07 23.74 -1.03
N ASP A 126 -8.92 24.62 -0.52
CA ASP A 126 -9.94 24.33 0.51
C ASP A 126 -11.31 24.97 0.19
N SER A 127 -11.42 25.65 -0.95
CA SER A 127 -12.62 26.32 -1.43
C SER A 127 -13.64 25.33 -2.00
N TRP A 128 -14.04 24.34 -1.20
CA TRP A 128 -14.91 23.23 -1.61
C TRP A 128 -16.24 23.69 -2.20
N ASP A 129 -16.85 24.75 -1.66
CA ASP A 129 -18.08 25.34 -2.21
C ASP A 129 -17.92 25.74 -3.69
N VAL A 130 -16.72 26.24 -4.07
CA VAL A 130 -16.41 26.68 -5.43
C VAL A 130 -16.11 25.47 -6.34
N TYR A 131 -15.30 24.53 -5.87
CA TYR A 131 -14.90 23.37 -6.66
C TYR A 131 -16.07 22.43 -6.95
N LEU A 132 -16.99 22.30 -6.01
CA LEU A 132 -18.15 21.42 -6.14
C LEU A 132 -19.33 22.09 -6.83
N GLY A 133 -19.50 23.42 -6.67
CA GLY A 133 -20.64 24.15 -7.23
C GLY A 133 -21.97 23.50 -6.85
N GLU A 134 -22.77 23.12 -7.84
CA GLU A 134 -24.07 22.48 -7.60
C GLU A 134 -23.98 21.06 -7.00
N ASN A 135 -22.81 20.43 -7.09
CA ASN A 135 -22.53 19.11 -6.53
C ASN A 135 -22.18 19.16 -5.04
N GLY A 136 -22.14 20.34 -4.41
CA GLY A 136 -21.92 20.51 -2.97
C GLY A 136 -23.19 20.93 -2.22
N SER A 137 -23.31 20.50 -0.95
CA SER A 137 -24.38 20.92 -0.03
C SER A 137 -23.95 20.78 1.42
N GLU A 138 -24.48 21.60 2.34
CA GLU A 138 -24.21 21.46 3.79
C GLU A 138 -24.94 20.27 4.42
N GLY A 139 -26.06 19.86 3.82
CA GLY A 139 -26.90 18.76 4.30
C GLY A 139 -27.50 17.94 3.16
N PRO A 140 -26.67 17.31 2.30
CA PRO A 140 -27.16 16.49 1.21
C PRO A 140 -28.00 15.32 1.73
N GLN A 141 -29.07 15.00 1.01
CA GLN A 141 -29.88 13.80 1.24
C GLN A 141 -29.51 12.71 0.23
N TYR A 142 -29.71 11.46 0.61
CA TYR A 142 -29.50 10.32 -0.29
C TYR A 142 -30.29 10.49 -1.60
N GLY A 143 -29.64 10.23 -2.74
CA GLY A 143 -30.22 10.34 -4.08
C GLY A 143 -30.08 11.74 -4.70
N GLN A 144 -29.49 12.71 -3.99
CA GLN A 144 -29.22 14.03 -4.55
C GLN A 144 -27.90 14.08 -5.35
N GLY A 145 -27.03 13.07 -5.21
CA GLY A 145 -25.73 13.06 -5.88
C GLY A 145 -24.81 14.20 -5.46
N LYS A 146 -24.86 14.63 -4.18
CA LYS A 146 -24.09 15.77 -3.67
C LYS A 146 -23.13 15.42 -2.56
N TRP A 147 -21.95 16.03 -2.60
CA TRP A 147 -20.96 16.03 -1.54
C TRP A 147 -21.43 16.88 -0.35
N LYS A 148 -21.08 16.44 0.86
CA LYS A 148 -21.28 17.23 2.07
C LYS A 148 -20.15 18.22 2.23
N VAL A 149 -20.48 19.49 2.36
CA VAL A 149 -19.55 20.58 2.67
C VAL A 149 -19.86 21.07 4.09
N ALA A 150 -19.01 20.74 5.06
CA ALA A 150 -19.20 21.21 6.43
C ALA A 150 -18.47 22.55 6.66
N LYS A 151 -19.11 23.43 7.43
CA LYS A 151 -18.60 24.76 7.78
C LYS A 151 -18.47 24.86 9.30
N ASP A 152 -17.23 24.92 9.78
CA ASP A 152 -16.93 25.20 11.19
C ASP A 152 -16.04 26.45 11.27
N GLY A 153 -16.68 27.59 11.55
CA GLY A 153 -16.05 28.90 11.43
C GLY A 153 -15.48 29.14 10.02
N ALA A 154 -14.18 29.40 9.94
CA ALA A 154 -13.45 29.58 8.69
C ALA A 154 -13.05 28.24 8.01
N LYS A 155 -13.12 27.11 8.72
CA LYS A 155 -12.73 25.81 8.18
C LYS A 155 -13.84 25.26 7.30
N ARG A 156 -13.44 24.71 6.15
CA ARG A 156 -14.31 24.02 5.20
C ARG A 156 -13.79 22.60 5.03
N THR A 157 -14.69 21.64 5.11
CA THR A 157 -14.34 20.24 4.82
C THR A 157 -15.31 19.65 3.82
N VAL A 158 -14.82 18.70 3.03
CA VAL A 158 -15.64 17.89 2.13
C VAL A 158 -15.63 16.43 2.57
N SER A 159 -16.81 15.81 2.58
CA SER A 159 -16.99 14.39 2.87
C SER A 159 -18.20 13.83 2.14
N MET A 160 -18.37 12.51 2.17
CA MET A 160 -19.64 11.91 1.76
C MET A 160 -20.72 12.20 2.82
N GLY A 161 -21.87 12.73 2.40
CA GLY A 161 -23.03 12.91 3.28
C GLY A 161 -24.00 11.74 3.27
N SER A 162 -23.96 10.96 2.18
CA SER A 162 -24.71 9.73 1.92
C SER A 162 -23.77 8.74 1.22
N ARG A 163 -24.00 7.44 1.40
CA ARG A 163 -23.29 6.37 0.71
C ARG A 163 -23.89 6.12 -0.68
N GLU A 164 -23.52 6.98 -1.63
CA GLU A 164 -23.89 6.86 -3.05
C GLU A 164 -22.72 7.31 -3.93
N PHE A 165 -22.72 6.94 -5.21
CA PHE A 165 -21.75 7.46 -6.18
C PHE A 165 -22.04 8.94 -6.45
N LEU A 166 -21.00 9.77 -6.36
CA LEU A 166 -21.02 11.21 -6.49
C LEU A 166 -20.14 11.63 -7.68
N PRO A 167 -20.39 12.80 -8.28
CA PRO A 167 -19.49 13.37 -9.28
C PRO A 167 -18.06 13.52 -8.74
N PRO A 168 -17.00 13.21 -9.52
CA PRO A 168 -15.62 13.42 -9.09
C PRO A 168 -15.36 14.88 -8.68
N ILE A 169 -14.55 15.07 -7.64
CA ILE A 169 -14.11 16.40 -7.21
C ILE A 169 -12.97 16.83 -8.12
N ARG A 170 -13.13 17.93 -8.86
CA ARG A 170 -12.08 18.50 -9.71
C ARG A 170 -11.59 19.81 -9.16
N VAL A 171 -10.30 19.87 -8.84
CA VAL A 171 -9.62 21.06 -8.31
C VAL A 171 -8.68 21.59 -9.39
N PRO A 172 -8.93 22.78 -9.97
CA PRO A 172 -8.05 23.35 -10.98
C PRO A 172 -6.71 23.75 -10.37
N LEU A 173 -5.62 23.37 -11.03
CA LEU A 173 -4.25 23.69 -10.64
C LEU A 173 -3.71 24.77 -11.58
N ASP A 174 -3.95 26.05 -11.26
CA ASP A 174 -3.41 27.18 -12.03
C ASP A 174 -1.97 27.50 -11.62
N LEU A 175 -1.10 26.51 -11.79
CA LEU A 175 0.31 26.52 -11.37
C LEU A 175 1.17 25.80 -12.41
N ALA A 176 2.47 26.10 -12.40
CA ALA A 176 3.45 25.40 -13.22
C ALA A 176 4.72 25.12 -12.40
N GLY A 177 5.29 23.94 -12.57
CA GLY A 177 6.48 23.49 -11.84
C GLY A 177 6.29 22.13 -11.18
N GLU A 178 7.28 21.72 -10.39
CA GLU A 178 7.25 20.48 -9.64
C GLU A 178 6.78 20.73 -8.21
N TYR A 179 5.85 19.90 -7.72
CA TYR A 179 5.23 20.06 -6.41
C TYR A 179 5.12 18.73 -5.67
N ASP A 180 5.36 18.76 -4.36
CA ASP A 180 4.93 17.71 -3.43
C ASP A 180 3.47 17.97 -3.05
N ILE A 181 2.60 16.97 -3.23
CA ILE A 181 1.16 17.07 -3.00
C ILE A 181 0.80 16.37 -1.68
N TYR A 182 0.03 17.05 -0.84
CA TYR A 182 -0.45 16.56 0.45
C TYR A 182 -1.97 16.70 0.57
N PHE A 183 -2.59 15.79 1.31
CA PHE A 183 -4.00 15.85 1.70
C PHE A 183 -4.10 16.11 3.20
N GLY A 184 -4.84 17.16 3.58
CA GLY A 184 -5.07 17.55 4.97
C GLY A 184 -6.37 16.96 5.51
N PHE A 185 -6.28 16.18 6.58
CA PHE A 185 -7.44 15.53 7.23
C PHE A 185 -7.60 16.04 8.67
N PRO A 186 -8.78 16.59 9.05
CA PRO A 186 -9.04 17.03 10.41
C PRO A 186 -9.13 15.86 11.39
N ASN A 187 -9.52 14.68 10.93
CA ASN A 187 -9.55 13.41 11.66
C ASN A 187 -9.60 12.23 10.65
N GLY A 188 -9.51 10.99 11.12
CA GLY A 188 -9.76 9.81 10.27
C GLY A 188 -8.67 9.57 9.21
N GLY A 189 -9.05 9.12 8.02
CA GLY A 189 -8.11 8.82 6.93
C GLY A 189 -8.75 9.14 5.58
N GLY A 190 -8.08 8.75 4.51
CA GLY A 190 -8.55 8.93 3.14
C GLY A 190 -8.52 7.61 2.39
N ARG A 191 -9.62 7.33 1.66
CA ARG A 191 -9.73 6.20 0.75
C ARG A 191 -10.43 6.63 -0.52
N PHE A 192 -9.67 6.85 -1.56
CA PHE A 192 -10.20 7.35 -2.82
C PHE A 192 -9.24 7.12 -3.97
N LEU A 193 -9.73 7.33 -5.18
CA LEU A 193 -8.91 7.45 -6.37
C LEU A 193 -8.48 8.90 -6.52
N ALA A 194 -7.21 9.13 -6.87
CA ALA A 194 -6.67 10.45 -7.16
C ALA A 194 -5.84 10.42 -8.45
N LYS A 195 -5.92 11.49 -9.25
CA LYS A 195 -5.05 11.72 -10.41
C LYS A 195 -4.73 13.19 -10.59
N THR A 196 -3.69 13.47 -11.38
CA THR A 196 -3.30 14.81 -11.79
C THR A 196 -3.27 14.90 -13.31
N GLY A 197 -4.06 15.81 -13.88
CA GLY A 197 -4.21 15.97 -15.33
C GLY A 197 -4.71 14.70 -16.00
N ASP A 198 -4.03 14.29 -17.07
CA ASP A 198 -4.37 13.13 -17.88
C ASP A 198 -3.71 11.83 -17.39
N GLU A 199 -3.08 11.85 -16.22
CA GLU A 199 -2.51 10.64 -15.63
C GLU A 199 -3.59 9.62 -15.27
N PRO A 200 -3.22 8.32 -15.24
CA PRO A 200 -4.09 7.29 -14.70
C PRO A 200 -4.46 7.59 -13.24
N PHE A 201 -5.63 7.11 -12.82
CA PHE A 201 -5.98 7.12 -11.41
C PHE A 201 -5.07 6.18 -10.64
N ALA A 202 -4.74 6.57 -9.41
CA ALA A 202 -4.13 5.72 -8.42
C ALA A 202 -4.95 5.78 -7.12
N ARG A 203 -5.02 4.67 -6.41
CA ARG A 203 -5.59 4.58 -5.08
C ARG A 203 -4.73 5.37 -4.11
N PHE A 204 -5.39 6.21 -3.34
CA PHE A 204 -4.88 6.79 -2.13
C PHE A 204 -5.58 6.09 -0.96
N MET A 205 -4.85 5.21 -0.28
CA MET A 205 -5.32 4.52 0.91
C MET A 205 -4.40 4.87 2.06
N THR A 206 -4.91 5.61 3.03
CA THR A 206 -4.17 5.83 4.26
C THR A 206 -4.04 4.50 5.01
N PRO A 207 -2.92 4.26 5.72
CA PRO A 207 -2.69 2.97 6.37
C PRO A 207 -3.79 2.63 7.37
N GLY A 208 -4.11 1.34 7.45
CA GLY A 208 -5.15 0.82 8.32
C GLY A 208 -6.44 0.43 7.57
N ASN A 209 -6.50 -0.83 7.14
CA ASN A 209 -7.78 -1.49 6.84
C ASN A 209 -8.59 -1.67 8.15
N SER A 210 -9.88 -1.99 8.12
CA SER A 210 -10.74 -2.08 9.32
C SER A 210 -10.31 -3.15 10.36
N MET A 211 -9.26 -3.89 10.04
CA MET A 211 -8.79 -5.10 10.70
C MET A 211 -7.39 -4.93 11.29
N ASP A 212 -6.74 -3.79 11.08
CA ASP A 212 -5.38 -3.52 11.57
C ASP A 212 -5.39 -2.78 12.93
N LEU A 213 -4.57 -3.19 13.90
CA LEU A 213 -4.49 -2.46 15.18
C LEU A 213 -3.76 -1.10 15.08
N THR A 214 -2.92 -0.91 14.06
CA THR A 214 -2.27 0.38 13.73
C THR A 214 -3.26 1.46 13.28
N VAL A 215 -4.50 1.07 12.96
CA VAL A 215 -5.61 1.97 12.59
C VAL A 215 -5.96 2.94 13.71
N ASN A 216 -5.99 2.47 14.96
CA ASN A 216 -6.51 3.27 16.08
C ASN A 216 -5.66 4.51 16.34
N ASP A 217 -4.32 4.38 16.29
CA ASP A 217 -3.45 5.50 16.53
C ASP A 217 -3.43 6.46 15.34
N PHE A 218 -3.36 5.97 14.10
CA PHE A 218 -3.33 6.84 12.93
C PHE A 218 -4.67 7.57 12.68
N LEU A 219 -5.79 6.84 12.62
CA LEU A 219 -7.12 7.43 12.38
C LEU A 219 -7.55 8.35 13.53
N GLY A 220 -7.10 8.05 14.76
CA GLY A 220 -7.36 8.86 15.94
C GLY A 220 -6.63 10.22 15.96
N LYS A 221 -5.62 10.43 15.12
CA LYS A 221 -4.86 11.70 15.06
C LYS A 221 -5.65 12.82 14.38
N LEU A 222 -5.67 13.99 15.01
CA LEU A 222 -6.31 15.20 14.50
C LEU A 222 -5.39 15.98 13.54
N ASN A 223 -6.00 16.70 12.58
CA ASN A 223 -5.38 17.67 11.67
C ASN A 223 -4.02 17.25 11.08
N LYS A 224 -3.95 16.07 10.46
CA LYS A 224 -2.73 15.55 9.85
C LYS A 224 -2.66 15.89 8.36
N GLU A 225 -1.44 16.15 7.88
CA GLU A 225 -1.12 16.25 6.46
C GLU A 225 -0.49 14.93 6.01
N ILE A 226 -1.00 14.38 4.90
CA ILE A 226 -0.51 13.11 4.35
C ILE A 226 0.06 13.39 2.98
N PHE A 227 1.35 13.12 2.82
CA PHE A 227 1.99 13.17 1.52
C PHE A 227 1.34 12.14 0.59
N TRP A 228 1.10 12.51 -0.66
CA TRP A 228 0.64 11.58 -1.69
C TRP A 228 1.76 11.28 -2.69
N LYS A 229 2.18 12.29 -3.47
CA LYS A 229 3.22 12.14 -4.48
C LYS A 229 3.87 13.47 -4.85
N ARG A 230 5.01 13.37 -5.53
CA ARG A 230 5.64 14.48 -6.24
C ARG A 230 5.14 14.50 -7.68
N GLN A 231 4.77 15.66 -8.19
CA GLN A 231 4.19 15.80 -9.52
C GLN A 231 4.73 17.03 -10.23
N THR A 232 5.06 16.88 -11.52
CA THR A 232 5.29 18.02 -12.40
C THR A 232 3.96 18.47 -13.02
N ILE A 233 3.62 19.74 -12.83
CA ILE A 233 2.42 20.39 -13.35
C ILE A 233 2.85 21.31 -14.52
N ASN A 234 2.41 20.96 -15.73
CA ASN A 234 2.92 21.57 -16.97
C ASN A 234 1.88 22.40 -17.76
N SER A 235 0.62 22.48 -17.32
CA SER A 235 -0.43 23.12 -18.12
C SER A 235 -1.31 24.05 -17.28
N ARG A 236 -1.76 25.15 -17.91
CA ARG A 236 -2.79 26.07 -17.36
C ARG A 236 -4.17 25.43 -17.22
N HIS A 237 -4.31 24.17 -17.62
CA HIS A 237 -5.54 23.38 -17.51
C HIS A 237 -5.31 22.12 -16.67
N ALA A 238 -4.21 22.06 -15.92
CA ALA A 238 -3.98 20.97 -15.00
C ALA A 238 -5.07 20.98 -13.91
N TYR A 239 -5.45 19.80 -13.48
CA TYR A 239 -6.42 19.63 -12.42
C TYR A 239 -5.99 18.44 -11.57
N LEU A 240 -6.39 18.46 -10.31
CA LEU A 240 -6.40 17.28 -9.46
C LEU A 240 -7.84 16.77 -9.41
N GLU A 241 -8.02 15.48 -9.68
CA GLU A 241 -9.34 14.84 -9.64
C GLU A 241 -9.36 13.75 -8.56
N LEU A 242 -10.38 13.80 -7.71
CA LEU A 242 -10.66 12.81 -6.68
C LEU A 242 -11.96 12.09 -7.00
N ALA A 243 -11.95 10.76 -6.95
CA ALA A 243 -13.13 9.92 -7.19
C ALA A 243 -13.26 8.84 -6.10
N GLN A 244 -14.46 8.33 -5.93
CA GLN A 244 -14.76 7.34 -4.89
C GLN A 244 -14.29 5.94 -5.30
N LEU A 245 -13.92 5.13 -4.31
CA LEU A 245 -13.81 3.68 -4.48
C LEU A 245 -15.18 3.03 -4.22
N GLN A 246 -15.47 1.89 -4.85
CA GLN A 246 -16.72 1.16 -4.63
C GLN A 246 -16.95 0.87 -3.14
N GLU A 247 -15.90 0.50 -2.42
CA GLU A 247 -15.97 0.18 -1.00
C GLU A 247 -16.39 1.38 -0.11
N THR A 248 -16.12 2.61 -0.55
CA THR A 248 -16.56 3.83 0.17
C THR A 248 -18.04 4.15 -0.04
N VAL A 249 -18.65 3.53 -1.06
CA VAL A 249 -20.07 3.65 -1.39
C VAL A 249 -20.86 2.46 -0.86
N ALA A 250 -20.37 1.24 -1.10
CA ALA A 250 -21.13 0.01 -0.88
C ALA A 250 -20.82 -0.71 0.44
N ASP A 251 -19.70 -0.38 1.09
CA ASP A 251 -19.23 -1.09 2.27
C ASP A 251 -19.00 -0.14 3.46
N HIS A 252 -18.40 -0.64 4.55
CA HIS A 252 -18.18 0.04 5.81
C HIS A 252 -17.07 1.09 5.79
N TYR A 253 -16.30 1.18 4.71
CA TYR A 253 -15.21 2.13 4.58
C TYR A 253 -15.69 3.55 4.28
N GLU A 254 -14.90 4.54 4.69
CA GLU A 254 -15.19 5.96 4.48
C GLU A 254 -14.23 6.55 3.45
N PHE A 255 -14.74 7.43 2.57
CA PHE A 255 -13.91 8.24 1.69
C PHE A 255 -12.91 9.10 2.47
N GLY A 256 -13.33 9.58 3.65
CA GLY A 256 -12.59 10.52 4.48
C GLY A 256 -13.26 11.89 4.55
N CYS A 257 -12.73 12.73 5.45
CA CYS A 257 -13.10 14.13 5.59
C CYS A 257 -11.90 14.98 5.17
N LEU A 258 -11.94 15.60 4.00
CA LEU A 258 -10.81 16.37 3.49
C LEU A 258 -10.98 17.85 3.85
N ALA A 259 -9.98 18.43 4.52
CA ALA A 259 -9.97 19.85 4.86
C ALA A 259 -9.35 20.69 3.74
N TYR A 260 -8.23 20.25 3.18
CA TYR A 260 -7.51 20.95 2.12
C TYR A 260 -6.62 20.00 1.33
N ILE A 261 -6.26 20.41 0.12
CA ILE A 261 -5.11 19.88 -0.63
C ILE A 261 -3.99 20.91 -0.53
N LYS A 262 -2.78 20.48 -0.19
CA LYS A 262 -1.60 21.35 -0.06
C LYS A 262 -0.57 20.98 -1.12
N LEU A 263 -0.11 21.97 -1.89
CA LEU A 263 0.95 21.84 -2.88
C LEU A 263 2.18 22.60 -2.38
N VAL A 264 3.30 21.90 -2.22
CA VAL A 264 4.58 22.46 -1.79
C VAL A 264 5.55 22.50 -2.98
N PRO A 265 6.02 23.68 -3.43
CA PRO A 265 6.97 23.76 -4.53
C PRO A 265 8.26 22.99 -4.23
N CYS A 266 8.73 22.20 -5.18
CA CYS A 266 10.04 21.55 -5.11
C CYS A 266 11.13 22.53 -5.60
N SER A 267 12.24 22.62 -4.87
CA SER A 267 13.45 23.35 -5.31
C SER A 267 14.38 22.45 -6.13
N GLU A 268 15.17 23.00 -7.06
CA GLU A 268 16.19 22.24 -7.81
C GLU A 268 17.20 21.53 -6.88
N GLU A 269 17.44 22.07 -5.67
CA GLU A 269 18.36 21.49 -4.66
C GLU A 269 17.67 20.56 -3.65
N SER A 270 16.36 20.32 -3.73
CA SER A 270 15.69 19.40 -2.81
C SER A 270 15.90 17.93 -3.20
N GLY A 271 17.14 17.48 -3.00
CA GLY A 271 17.40 16.10 -2.59
C GLY A 271 16.47 15.78 -1.42
N SER A 272 15.68 14.74 -1.59
CA SER A 272 14.47 14.52 -0.81
C SER A 272 14.76 14.37 0.69
N ALA A 273 14.03 15.10 1.54
CA ALA A 273 14.18 15.00 2.99
C ALA A 273 13.91 13.56 3.50
N GLY A 274 14.86 13.07 4.29
CA GLY A 274 14.75 12.11 5.39
C GLY A 274 13.94 10.83 5.16
N SER A 275 14.57 9.79 4.64
CA SER A 275 14.20 8.38 4.82
C SER A 275 15.48 7.56 4.64
N PRO A 276 15.68 6.44 5.36
CA PRO A 276 16.90 5.64 5.25
C PRO A 276 17.24 5.30 3.78
N ASP A 277 18.51 5.49 3.41
CA ASP A 277 19.12 5.16 2.11
C ASP A 277 19.13 3.63 1.90
N ALA A 278 17.95 3.01 1.76
CA ALA A 278 17.87 1.65 1.27
C ALA A 278 18.33 1.64 -0.20
N LYS A 279 19.08 0.61 -0.61
CA LYS A 279 19.43 0.41 -2.02
C LYS A 279 18.28 -0.26 -2.75
N ARG A 280 18.13 0.06 -4.04
CA ARG A 280 17.13 -0.61 -4.89
C ARG A 280 17.39 -2.11 -4.93
N PRO A 281 16.37 -2.96 -4.72
CA PRO A 281 16.54 -4.37 -5.03
C PRO A 281 16.83 -4.51 -6.53
N LYS A 282 17.76 -5.41 -6.86
CA LYS A 282 18.16 -5.65 -8.26
C LYS A 282 16.97 -6.11 -9.11
N GLU A 283 16.15 -6.98 -8.53
CA GLU A 283 14.87 -7.42 -9.09
C GLU A 283 13.76 -7.17 -8.06
N LEU A 284 12.63 -6.66 -8.54
CA LEU A 284 11.42 -6.43 -7.76
C LEU A 284 10.28 -7.16 -8.43
N VAL A 285 9.79 -8.20 -7.76
CA VAL A 285 8.65 -9.01 -8.18
C VAL A 285 7.45 -8.63 -7.33
N LEU A 286 6.38 -8.15 -7.94
CA LEU A 286 5.17 -7.73 -7.25
C LEU A 286 4.04 -8.73 -7.51
N PHE A 287 3.51 -9.32 -6.45
CA PHE A 287 2.34 -10.18 -6.53
C PHE A 287 1.05 -9.37 -6.56
N TYR A 288 0.20 -9.70 -7.52
CA TYR A 288 -1.10 -9.09 -7.77
C TYR A 288 -2.21 -10.15 -7.68
N GLU A 289 -3.26 -9.88 -6.89
CA GLU A 289 -4.47 -10.71 -6.80
C GLU A 289 -5.69 -9.97 -7.35
N PRO A 290 -6.14 -10.27 -8.60
CA PRO A 290 -7.31 -9.63 -9.21
C PRO A 290 -8.59 -9.73 -8.37
N TYR A 291 -8.73 -10.83 -7.63
CA TYR A 291 -9.86 -11.03 -6.74
C TYR A 291 -9.98 -9.88 -5.75
N SER A 292 -8.89 -9.51 -5.07
CA SER A 292 -8.85 -8.41 -4.10
C SER A 292 -9.17 -7.06 -4.73
N TYR A 293 -8.69 -6.81 -5.95
CA TYR A 293 -8.99 -5.55 -6.65
C TYR A 293 -10.46 -5.43 -7.07
N SER A 294 -11.12 -6.55 -7.39
CA SER A 294 -12.56 -6.51 -7.67
C SER A 294 -13.37 -5.97 -6.48
N LEU A 295 -12.89 -6.22 -5.24
CA LEU A 295 -13.52 -5.72 -4.01
C LEU A 295 -13.51 -4.18 -3.92
N HIS A 296 -12.54 -3.54 -4.57
CA HIS A 296 -12.44 -2.09 -4.62
C HIS A 296 -13.27 -1.45 -5.76
N GLY A 297 -13.99 -2.27 -6.54
CA GLY A 297 -14.87 -1.80 -7.62
C GLY A 297 -14.32 -1.94 -9.03
N PHE A 298 -13.17 -2.60 -9.21
CA PHE A 298 -12.56 -2.76 -10.52
C PHE A 298 -13.03 -4.05 -11.17
N HIS A 299 -14.03 -3.93 -12.04
CA HIS A 299 -14.76 -5.07 -12.59
C HIS A 299 -14.53 -5.27 -14.09
N ASP A 300 -13.61 -4.54 -14.71
CA ASP A 300 -13.35 -4.62 -16.15
C ASP A 300 -11.86 -4.41 -16.48
N ALA A 301 -11.52 -4.61 -17.76
CA ALA A 301 -10.16 -4.48 -18.27
C ALA A 301 -9.63 -3.04 -18.18
N GLU A 302 -10.50 -2.05 -18.39
CA GLU A 302 -10.11 -0.63 -18.40
C GLU A 302 -9.67 -0.18 -17.02
N THR A 303 -10.46 -0.48 -16.00
CA THR A 303 -10.16 -0.15 -14.60
C THR A 303 -9.00 -0.98 -14.06
N MET A 304 -8.93 -2.27 -14.37
CA MET A 304 -7.81 -3.12 -13.94
C MET A 304 -6.49 -2.67 -14.55
N ASN A 305 -6.45 -2.40 -15.86
CA ASN A 305 -5.20 -1.97 -16.50
C ASN A 305 -4.90 -0.50 -16.21
N GLY A 306 -5.89 0.38 -16.28
CA GLY A 306 -5.74 1.82 -16.15
C GLY A 306 -5.66 2.34 -14.70
N VAL A 307 -5.85 1.49 -13.70
CA VAL A 307 -5.62 1.84 -12.29
C VAL A 307 -4.64 0.86 -11.66
N MET A 308 -5.00 -0.42 -11.57
CA MET A 308 -4.19 -1.39 -10.85
C MET A 308 -2.83 -1.62 -11.50
N LEU A 309 -2.76 -1.93 -12.81
CA LEU A 309 -1.44 -2.16 -13.42
C LEU A 309 -0.57 -0.90 -13.37
N GLU A 310 -1.15 0.29 -13.55
CA GLU A 310 -0.40 1.55 -13.47
C GLU A 310 0.15 1.80 -12.04
N GLU A 311 -0.60 1.46 -10.99
CA GLU A 311 -0.11 1.49 -9.60
C GLU A 311 1.11 0.59 -9.39
N PHE A 312 1.07 -0.63 -9.91
CA PHE A 312 2.22 -1.54 -9.84
C PHE A 312 3.40 -1.03 -10.67
N MET A 313 3.13 -0.54 -11.88
CA MET A 313 4.15 -0.03 -12.79
C MET A 313 4.85 1.22 -12.26
N ALA A 314 4.18 2.03 -11.42
CA ALA A 314 4.78 3.18 -10.77
C ALA A 314 6.01 2.81 -9.93
N LEU A 315 5.98 1.63 -9.28
CA LEU A 315 7.12 1.08 -8.51
C LEU A 315 8.23 0.50 -9.41
N LYS A 316 8.06 0.55 -10.73
CA LYS A 316 9.00 0.07 -11.76
C LYS A 316 9.47 -1.37 -11.51
N PRO A 317 8.56 -2.35 -11.33
CA PRO A 317 8.93 -3.73 -11.07
C PRO A 317 9.67 -4.35 -12.26
N THR A 318 10.51 -5.34 -11.99
CA THR A 318 11.06 -6.20 -13.05
C THR A 318 10.04 -7.24 -13.50
N GLU A 319 9.14 -7.63 -12.59
CA GLU A 319 8.09 -8.60 -12.84
C GLU A 319 6.84 -8.29 -12.03
N ILE A 320 5.68 -8.44 -12.65
CA ILE A 320 4.38 -8.54 -11.98
C ILE A 320 3.92 -9.99 -12.11
N THR A 321 3.51 -10.60 -11.01
CA THR A 321 2.98 -11.97 -11.02
C THR A 321 1.50 -11.93 -10.67
N CYS A 322 0.66 -12.37 -11.61
CA CYS A 322 -0.79 -12.29 -11.51
C CYS A 322 -1.36 -13.60 -10.98
N GLN A 323 -2.04 -13.56 -9.84
CA GLN A 323 -2.80 -14.70 -9.36
C GLN A 323 -3.87 -15.09 -10.37
N THR A 324 -3.64 -16.22 -11.02
CA THR A 324 -4.43 -16.65 -12.18
C THR A 324 -5.44 -17.71 -11.79
N VAL A 325 -5.03 -18.62 -10.91
CA VAL A 325 -5.83 -19.76 -10.47
C VAL A 325 -5.30 -20.30 -9.16
N ARG A 326 -6.16 -20.99 -8.41
CA ARG A 326 -5.75 -21.90 -7.33
C ARG A 326 -6.26 -23.29 -7.68
N ILE A 327 -5.42 -24.32 -7.59
CA ILE A 327 -5.80 -25.69 -7.93
C ILE A 327 -6.92 -26.15 -6.98
N GLY A 328 -8.09 -26.42 -7.56
CA GLY A 328 -9.32 -26.77 -6.85
C GLY A 328 -10.30 -25.60 -6.65
N MET A 329 -9.96 -24.40 -7.11
CA MET A 329 -10.85 -23.25 -7.14
C MET A 329 -11.28 -22.97 -8.59
N LYS A 330 -12.49 -22.42 -8.75
CA LYS A 330 -12.91 -21.76 -9.99
C LYS A 330 -11.96 -20.63 -10.36
N SER A 331 -11.84 -20.35 -11.66
CA SER A 331 -10.89 -19.38 -12.20
C SER A 331 -11.47 -17.98 -12.36
N LEU A 332 -10.56 -17.00 -12.33
CA LEU A 332 -10.81 -15.64 -12.78
C LEU A 332 -10.52 -15.44 -14.27
N HIS A 333 -9.62 -16.26 -14.84
CA HIS A 333 -9.34 -16.29 -16.27
C HIS A 333 -10.32 -17.22 -17.01
N HIS A 334 -10.33 -17.17 -18.34
CA HIS A 334 -11.26 -17.98 -19.14
C HIS A 334 -10.64 -19.33 -19.50
N SER A 335 -10.74 -20.30 -18.58
CA SER A 335 -10.28 -21.67 -18.78
C SER A 335 -11.26 -22.55 -19.58
N LYS A 336 -10.72 -23.54 -20.30
CA LYS A 336 -11.40 -24.67 -20.95
C LYS A 336 -11.57 -25.87 -20.00
N HIS A 337 -10.84 -25.90 -18.87
CA HIS A 337 -10.74 -27.04 -17.97
C HIS A 337 -11.39 -26.82 -16.60
N ILE A 338 -11.49 -25.58 -16.15
CA ILE A 338 -12.07 -25.24 -14.85
C ILE A 338 -13.20 -24.22 -14.98
N GLY A 339 -14.18 -24.33 -14.10
CA GLY A 339 -15.31 -23.39 -14.05
C GLY A 339 -14.86 -21.96 -13.73
N ARG A 340 -15.68 -20.99 -14.15
CA ARG A 340 -15.53 -19.56 -13.81
C ARG A 340 -16.25 -19.26 -12.51
N ILE A 341 -15.78 -18.25 -11.79
CA ILE A 341 -16.56 -17.69 -10.67
C ILE A 341 -17.84 -17.08 -11.23
N ASP A 342 -18.98 -17.68 -10.87
CA ASP A 342 -20.30 -17.41 -11.44
C ASP A 342 -21.37 -17.12 -10.38
N LYS A 343 -20.97 -17.12 -9.10
CA LYS A 343 -21.86 -16.91 -7.96
C LYS A 343 -21.23 -15.97 -6.93
N PRO A 344 -22.05 -15.13 -6.28
CA PRO A 344 -21.60 -14.37 -5.11
C PRO A 344 -21.03 -15.32 -4.06
N ALA A 345 -19.97 -14.90 -3.39
CA ALA A 345 -19.27 -15.71 -2.41
C ALA A 345 -19.01 -14.91 -1.14
N ARG A 346 -18.87 -15.65 -0.04
CA ARG A 346 -18.49 -15.07 1.24
C ARG A 346 -16.99 -14.74 1.27
N THR A 347 -16.64 -13.54 1.73
CA THR A 347 -15.28 -13.07 1.97
C THR A 347 -14.73 -13.55 3.33
N ASP A 348 -13.45 -13.28 3.58
CA ASP A 348 -12.83 -13.50 4.89
C ASP A 348 -13.43 -12.62 5.99
N GLU A 349 -14.07 -11.50 5.63
CA GLU A 349 -14.82 -10.61 6.53
C GLU A 349 -16.27 -11.09 6.76
N ASN A 350 -16.62 -12.30 6.29
CA ASN A 350 -17.94 -12.89 6.39
C ASN A 350 -19.05 -12.05 5.70
N THR A 351 -18.68 -11.22 4.71
CA THR A 351 -19.60 -10.49 3.82
C THR A 351 -19.82 -11.27 2.53
N VAL A 352 -21.04 -11.27 1.99
CA VAL A 352 -21.33 -11.92 0.69
C VAL A 352 -21.28 -10.86 -0.40
N ILE A 353 -20.44 -11.07 -1.40
CA ILE A 353 -20.18 -10.12 -2.48
C ILE A 353 -20.23 -10.79 -3.84
N ASP A 354 -20.54 -10.03 -4.88
CA ASP A 354 -20.62 -10.49 -6.27
C ASP A 354 -19.57 -9.85 -7.18
N ASP A 355 -18.66 -9.04 -6.64
CA ASP A 355 -17.65 -8.31 -7.42
C ASP A 355 -16.71 -9.19 -8.26
N PRO A 356 -16.22 -10.34 -7.76
CA PRO A 356 -15.45 -11.26 -8.59
C PRO A 356 -16.27 -11.82 -9.77
N VAL A 357 -17.58 -12.00 -9.61
CA VAL A 357 -18.48 -12.45 -10.69
C VAL A 357 -18.55 -11.39 -11.78
N LYS A 358 -18.69 -10.12 -11.40
CA LYS A 358 -18.71 -8.99 -12.34
C LYS A 358 -17.41 -8.91 -13.13
N LEU A 359 -16.26 -9.09 -12.47
CA LEU A 359 -14.95 -9.10 -13.12
C LEU A 359 -14.85 -10.19 -14.20
N VAL A 360 -15.16 -11.43 -13.84
CA VAL A 360 -15.02 -12.58 -14.75
C VAL A 360 -16.02 -12.54 -15.91
N ALA A 361 -17.20 -11.94 -15.69
CA ALA A 361 -18.18 -11.71 -16.75
C ALA A 361 -17.69 -10.66 -17.77
N SER A 362 -16.92 -9.67 -17.32
CA SER A 362 -16.53 -8.51 -18.14
C SER A 362 -15.22 -8.70 -18.88
N CYS A 363 -14.28 -9.51 -18.37
CA CYS A 363 -13.00 -9.74 -19.04
C CYS A 363 -12.33 -11.08 -18.69
N ASP A 364 -11.34 -11.45 -19.50
CA ASP A 364 -10.35 -12.50 -19.20
C ASP A 364 -9.10 -11.81 -18.61
N ILE A 365 -9.04 -11.70 -17.29
CA ILE A 365 -8.10 -10.79 -16.63
C ILE A 365 -6.63 -11.07 -16.97
N LEU A 366 -6.22 -12.34 -17.10
CA LEU A 366 -4.84 -12.66 -17.45
C LEU A 366 -4.49 -12.15 -18.85
N ARG A 367 -5.39 -12.35 -19.82
CA ARG A 367 -5.23 -11.87 -21.20
C ARG A 367 -5.19 -10.36 -21.26
N GLU A 368 -6.04 -9.68 -20.51
CA GLU A 368 -6.05 -8.22 -20.48
C GLU A 368 -4.82 -7.65 -19.77
N SER A 369 -4.32 -8.30 -18.72
CA SER A 369 -3.07 -7.91 -18.08
C SER A 369 -1.86 -8.10 -19.00
N VAL A 370 -1.80 -9.21 -19.76
CA VAL A 370 -0.77 -9.43 -20.79
C VAL A 370 -0.76 -8.28 -21.80
N ARG A 371 -1.93 -7.87 -22.30
CA ARG A 371 -2.04 -6.73 -23.21
C ARG A 371 -1.62 -5.42 -22.54
N GLY A 372 -1.99 -5.22 -21.28
CA GLY A 372 -1.66 -4.01 -20.52
C GLY A 372 -0.16 -3.78 -20.36
N VAL A 373 0.62 -4.87 -20.21
CA VAL A 373 2.09 -4.79 -20.07
C VAL A 373 2.84 -4.88 -21.41
N GLN A 374 2.18 -5.21 -22.51
CA GLN A 374 2.84 -5.44 -23.79
C GLN A 374 3.64 -4.21 -24.25
N GLY A 375 4.90 -4.43 -24.65
CA GLY A 375 5.80 -3.35 -25.08
C GLY A 375 6.37 -2.51 -23.94
N ARG A 376 6.04 -2.82 -22.68
CA ARG A 376 6.64 -2.22 -21.49
C ARG A 376 7.81 -3.08 -21.02
N ASN A 377 8.79 -2.48 -20.36
CA ASN A 377 9.95 -3.18 -19.80
C ASN A 377 9.60 -3.84 -18.45
N VAL A 378 8.62 -4.74 -18.45
CA VAL A 378 8.18 -5.50 -17.29
C VAL A 378 7.74 -6.89 -17.76
N ARG A 379 8.00 -7.90 -16.94
CA ARG A 379 7.53 -9.26 -17.20
C ARG A 379 6.20 -9.51 -16.52
N LEU A 380 5.34 -10.31 -17.15
CA LEU A 380 4.10 -10.78 -16.53
C LEU A 380 4.11 -12.30 -16.45
N THR A 381 4.07 -12.83 -15.23
CA THR A 381 4.00 -14.27 -14.98
C THR A 381 2.64 -14.65 -14.40
N ALA A 382 2.15 -15.85 -14.72
CA ALA A 382 0.95 -16.39 -14.09
C ALA A 382 1.31 -17.09 -12.78
N ASN A 383 0.68 -16.67 -11.68
CA ASN A 383 0.82 -17.29 -10.38
C ASN A 383 -0.30 -18.33 -10.16
N ILE A 384 0.10 -19.52 -9.71
CA ILE A 384 -0.78 -20.68 -9.50
C ILE A 384 -0.70 -21.08 -8.02
N GLY A 385 -1.79 -20.92 -7.28
CA GLY A 385 -1.91 -21.48 -5.94
C GLY A 385 -2.00 -23.00 -6.00
N MET A 386 -0.96 -23.71 -5.60
CA MET A 386 -0.82 -25.13 -5.92
C MET A 386 -1.78 -26.05 -5.16
N ASN A 387 -2.39 -25.64 -4.05
CA ASN A 387 -3.35 -26.48 -3.35
C ASN A 387 -4.38 -25.65 -2.56
N ARG A 388 -5.55 -25.35 -3.14
CA ARG A 388 -6.61 -24.63 -2.39
C ARG A 388 -8.02 -24.98 -2.90
N PRO A 389 -8.59 -26.12 -2.48
CA PRO A 389 -9.87 -26.62 -3.01
C PRO A 389 -11.12 -25.90 -2.49
N TYR A 390 -11.02 -25.11 -1.41
CA TYR A 390 -12.16 -24.40 -0.80
C TYR A 390 -13.38 -25.29 -0.50
N VAL A 391 -13.15 -26.46 0.12
CA VAL A 391 -14.24 -27.40 0.46
C VAL A 391 -15.35 -26.78 1.33
N TRP A 392 -15.02 -25.72 2.08
CA TRP A 392 -15.96 -24.98 2.94
C TRP A 392 -16.67 -23.81 2.23
N LEU A 393 -16.36 -23.52 0.97
CA LEU A 393 -16.95 -22.44 0.19
C LEU A 393 -17.32 -22.92 -1.23
N PRO A 394 -18.43 -23.67 -1.37
CA PRO A 394 -18.83 -24.32 -2.62
C PRO A 394 -19.05 -23.35 -3.80
N GLU A 395 -19.33 -22.08 -3.53
CA GLU A 395 -19.54 -21.04 -4.55
C GLU A 395 -18.29 -20.83 -5.40
N ILE A 396 -17.10 -20.94 -4.81
CA ILE A 396 -15.80 -20.79 -5.48
C ILE A 396 -15.03 -22.10 -5.68
N SER A 397 -15.45 -23.19 -5.03
CA SER A 397 -14.86 -24.51 -5.20
C SER A 397 -15.13 -25.06 -6.61
N GLU A 398 -14.14 -25.73 -7.19
CA GLU A 398 -14.26 -26.36 -8.50
C GLU A 398 -14.97 -27.72 -8.41
N ARG A 399 -15.71 -28.11 -9.45
CA ARG A 399 -16.50 -29.35 -9.47
C ARG A 399 -15.67 -30.62 -9.30
N PHE A 400 -14.43 -30.66 -9.80
CA PHE A 400 -13.48 -31.75 -9.60
C PHE A 400 -13.27 -32.05 -8.11
N VAL A 401 -13.33 -31.03 -7.24
CA VAL A 401 -13.25 -31.21 -5.78
C VAL A 401 -14.46 -32.01 -5.29
N SER A 402 -15.68 -31.60 -5.65
CA SER A 402 -16.91 -32.27 -5.21
C SER A 402 -17.12 -33.64 -5.84
N ASP A 403 -16.65 -33.83 -7.07
CA ASP A 403 -16.77 -35.09 -7.82
C ASP A 403 -15.73 -36.12 -7.35
N ASN A 404 -14.62 -35.69 -6.74
CA ASN A 404 -13.51 -36.55 -6.31
C ASN A 404 -13.08 -36.33 -4.85
N PRO A 405 -13.98 -36.48 -3.85
CA PRO A 405 -13.64 -36.27 -2.45
C PRO A 405 -12.59 -37.27 -1.92
N HIS A 406 -12.43 -38.41 -2.58
CA HIS A 406 -11.42 -39.43 -2.24
C HIS A 406 -9.98 -39.01 -2.59
N LEU A 407 -9.80 -37.94 -3.37
CA LEU A 407 -8.50 -37.33 -3.68
C LEU A 407 -8.10 -36.25 -2.67
N LEU A 408 -8.90 -36.06 -1.61
CA LEU A 408 -8.66 -35.05 -0.59
C LEU A 408 -8.21 -35.70 0.73
N GLU A 409 -7.23 -35.10 1.36
CA GLU A 409 -6.82 -35.37 2.73
C GLU A 409 -6.89 -34.06 3.52
N ASN A 410 -7.62 -34.07 4.65
CA ASN A 410 -7.87 -32.90 5.50
C ASN A 410 -8.41 -31.67 4.75
N GLY A 411 -9.19 -31.90 3.68
CA GLY A 411 -9.78 -30.83 2.86
C GLY A 411 -8.87 -30.24 1.78
N TYR A 412 -7.67 -30.79 1.60
CA TYR A 412 -6.71 -30.40 0.56
C TYR A 412 -6.43 -31.57 -0.38
N PHE A 413 -6.02 -31.31 -1.63
CA PHE A 413 -5.68 -32.41 -2.54
C PHE A 413 -4.44 -33.17 -2.06
N ASP A 414 -4.49 -34.49 -2.16
CA ASP A 414 -3.36 -35.40 -1.96
C ASP A 414 -2.57 -35.55 -3.28
N TYR A 415 -1.40 -34.91 -3.35
CA TYR A 415 -0.57 -34.92 -4.54
C TYR A 415 0.18 -36.23 -4.77
N GLU A 416 0.14 -37.20 -3.85
CA GLU A 416 0.63 -38.56 -4.12
C GLU A 416 -0.28 -39.28 -5.14
N ARG A 417 -1.54 -38.85 -5.26
CA ARG A 417 -2.47 -39.34 -6.30
C ARG A 417 -2.11 -38.76 -7.66
N GLU A 418 -1.90 -39.64 -8.64
CA GLU A 418 -1.57 -39.25 -10.01
C GLU A 418 -2.68 -38.40 -10.63
N GLU A 419 -3.94 -38.70 -10.32
CA GLU A 419 -5.11 -37.96 -10.81
C GLU A 419 -5.09 -36.49 -10.40
N VAL A 420 -4.60 -36.17 -9.20
CA VAL A 420 -4.41 -34.78 -8.74
C VAL A 420 -3.31 -34.10 -9.55
N ARG A 421 -2.18 -34.78 -9.77
CA ARG A 421 -1.05 -34.23 -10.54
C ARG A 421 -1.43 -33.99 -12.00
N GLU A 422 -2.15 -34.92 -12.63
CA GLU A 422 -2.66 -34.75 -14.00
C GLU A 422 -3.69 -33.63 -14.10
N TYR A 423 -4.57 -33.50 -13.09
CA TYR A 423 -5.50 -32.38 -13.00
C TYR A 423 -4.77 -31.03 -12.97
N ALA A 424 -3.76 -30.89 -12.10
CA ALA A 424 -2.96 -29.67 -12.00
C ALA A 424 -2.16 -29.41 -13.29
N MET A 425 -1.50 -30.43 -13.84
CA MET A 425 -0.68 -30.32 -15.04
C MET A 425 -1.48 -29.92 -16.28
N ARG A 426 -2.75 -30.33 -16.38
CA ARG A 426 -3.64 -29.89 -17.46
C ARG A 426 -3.93 -28.39 -17.42
N ILE A 427 -4.15 -27.84 -16.23
CA ILE A 427 -4.35 -26.39 -16.04
C ILE A 427 -3.04 -25.64 -16.36
N ILE A 428 -1.90 -26.14 -15.88
CA ILE A 428 -0.57 -25.57 -16.17
C ILE A 428 -0.29 -25.55 -17.68
N ALA A 429 -0.57 -26.65 -18.38
CA ALA A 429 -0.36 -26.75 -19.82
C ALA A 429 -1.26 -25.77 -20.60
N GLU A 430 -2.50 -25.56 -20.17
CA GLU A 430 -3.38 -24.54 -20.75
C GLU A 430 -2.77 -23.13 -20.62
N LEU A 431 -2.33 -22.75 -19.41
CA LEU A 431 -1.75 -21.42 -19.19
C LEU A 431 -0.52 -21.17 -20.05
N ILE A 432 0.37 -22.17 -20.14
CA ILE A 432 1.54 -22.10 -21.02
C ILE A 432 1.13 -22.02 -22.48
N GLY A 433 0.16 -22.82 -22.92
CA GLY A 433 -0.22 -22.94 -24.33
C GLY A 433 -1.03 -21.78 -24.88
N GLU A 434 -1.91 -21.18 -24.08
CA GLU A 434 -2.95 -20.26 -24.55
C GLU A 434 -2.66 -18.78 -24.25
N TYR A 435 -1.74 -18.48 -23.33
CA TYR A 435 -1.43 -17.11 -22.90
C TYR A 435 0.01 -16.72 -23.22
N ASP A 436 0.21 -15.47 -23.61
CA ASP A 436 1.52 -14.89 -23.90
C ASP A 436 2.18 -14.32 -22.63
N ILE A 437 2.38 -15.20 -21.65
CA ILE A 437 3.02 -14.90 -20.36
C ILE A 437 4.52 -15.19 -20.41
N ASP A 438 5.30 -14.49 -19.59
CA ASP A 438 6.77 -14.61 -19.52
C ASP A 438 7.26 -15.73 -18.59
N GLY A 439 6.34 -16.53 -18.06
CA GLY A 439 6.65 -17.60 -17.12
C GLY A 439 5.54 -17.88 -16.11
N LEU A 440 5.87 -18.72 -15.14
CA LEU A 440 4.99 -19.18 -14.08
C LEU A 440 5.62 -19.01 -12.70
N VAL A 441 4.76 -18.76 -11.71
CA VAL A 441 5.11 -18.84 -10.29
C VAL A 441 4.20 -19.86 -9.63
N PHE A 442 4.78 -20.94 -9.12
CA PHE A 442 4.07 -21.91 -8.28
C PHE A 442 4.02 -21.41 -6.84
N ASP A 443 2.81 -21.15 -6.36
CA ASP A 443 2.57 -20.68 -5.00
C ASP A 443 2.09 -21.84 -4.13
N TYR A 444 3.07 -22.52 -3.52
CA TYR A 444 2.84 -23.58 -2.54
C TYR A 444 2.47 -23.02 -1.16
N MET A 445 2.50 -21.70 -0.98
CA MET A 445 2.13 -21.04 0.27
C MET A 445 0.64 -20.72 0.36
N ARG A 446 -0.19 -21.12 -0.61
CA ARG A 446 -1.65 -21.15 -0.42
C ARG A 446 -2.11 -22.33 0.44
N SER A 447 -1.40 -23.44 0.33
CA SER A 447 -1.39 -24.57 1.24
C SER A 447 -0.22 -25.47 0.85
N ASP A 448 0.57 -25.84 1.83
CA ASP A 448 1.73 -26.73 1.68
C ASP A 448 1.38 -28.19 1.94
N ALA A 449 0.10 -28.48 2.24
CA ALA A 449 -0.39 -29.78 2.64
C ALA A 449 -0.30 -30.87 1.54
N ASN A 450 -0.12 -32.11 2.01
CA ASN A 450 -0.21 -33.37 1.26
C ASN A 450 0.67 -33.41 0.00
N GLN A 451 1.92 -32.95 0.11
CA GLN A 451 2.93 -32.99 -0.95
C GLN A 451 4.20 -33.65 -0.43
N THR A 452 4.96 -34.26 -1.34
CA THR A 452 6.25 -34.90 -1.06
C THR A 452 7.33 -34.29 -1.95
N ALA A 453 8.60 -34.56 -1.65
CA ALA A 453 9.69 -34.02 -2.47
C ALA A 453 9.62 -34.56 -3.91
N GLU A 454 9.23 -35.82 -4.05
CA GLU A 454 9.06 -36.50 -5.34
C GLU A 454 7.96 -35.87 -6.18
N THR A 455 6.79 -35.60 -5.58
CA THR A 455 5.66 -35.01 -6.32
C THR A 455 5.92 -33.57 -6.72
N LEU A 456 6.61 -32.80 -5.87
CA LEU A 456 7.09 -31.46 -6.18
C LEU A 456 8.05 -31.46 -7.37
N VAL A 457 9.09 -32.31 -7.33
CA VAL A 457 10.09 -32.42 -8.41
C VAL A 457 9.45 -32.89 -9.71
N GLU A 458 8.51 -33.83 -9.65
CA GLU A 458 7.80 -34.32 -10.84
C GLU A 458 7.08 -33.18 -11.55
N ILE A 459 6.24 -32.43 -10.83
CA ILE A 459 5.46 -31.33 -11.39
C ILE A 459 6.38 -30.24 -11.94
N ILE A 460 7.35 -29.77 -11.15
CA ILE A 460 8.28 -28.71 -11.56
C ILE A 460 9.06 -29.13 -12.81
N SER A 461 9.58 -30.35 -12.87
CA SER A 461 10.32 -30.84 -14.04
C SER A 461 9.44 -30.97 -15.30
N ARG A 462 8.20 -31.45 -15.15
CA ARG A 462 7.24 -31.54 -16.27
C ARG A 462 6.89 -30.16 -16.79
N THR A 463 6.66 -29.19 -15.90
CA THR A 463 6.38 -27.81 -16.27
C THR A 463 7.57 -27.15 -16.97
N LYS A 464 8.79 -27.33 -16.45
CA LYS A 464 9.99 -26.76 -17.10
C LYS A 464 10.15 -27.28 -18.53
N ARG A 465 9.88 -28.56 -18.79
CA ARG A 465 9.86 -29.11 -20.16
C ARG A 465 8.83 -28.42 -21.06
N LEU A 466 7.60 -28.23 -20.57
CA LEU A 466 6.56 -27.52 -21.33
C LEU A 466 6.96 -26.07 -21.66
N LEU A 467 7.60 -25.37 -20.72
CA LEU A 467 8.13 -24.04 -20.95
C LEU A 467 9.23 -24.08 -22.01
N GLN A 468 10.23 -24.94 -21.88
CA GLN A 468 11.33 -25.09 -22.85
C GLN A 468 10.83 -25.44 -24.26
N ASP A 469 9.80 -26.29 -24.37
CA ASP A 469 9.15 -26.61 -25.65
C ASP A 469 8.46 -25.38 -26.26
N LYS A 470 7.89 -24.50 -25.44
CA LYS A 470 7.35 -23.21 -25.91
C LYS A 470 8.45 -22.21 -26.25
N GLU A 471 9.51 -22.10 -25.44
CA GLU A 471 10.68 -21.26 -25.72
C GLU A 471 11.29 -21.63 -27.07
N THR A 472 11.47 -22.93 -27.34
CA THR A 472 12.01 -23.44 -28.62
C THR A 472 11.12 -23.07 -29.81
N ARG A 473 9.80 -23.04 -29.63
CA ARG A 473 8.84 -22.71 -30.70
C ARG A 473 8.68 -21.21 -30.93
N THR A 474 8.82 -20.39 -29.88
CA THR A 474 8.48 -18.95 -29.91
C THR A 474 9.72 -18.06 -29.89
N GLY A 475 10.87 -18.56 -29.42
CA GLY A 475 12.08 -17.78 -29.17
C GLY A 475 12.01 -16.90 -27.91
N GLN A 476 10.88 -16.86 -27.21
CA GLN A 476 10.72 -16.12 -25.95
C GLN A 476 11.30 -16.94 -24.80
N LYS A 477 12.06 -16.30 -23.92
CA LYS A 477 12.55 -16.93 -22.68
C LYS A 477 11.44 -16.93 -21.63
N LEU A 478 11.19 -18.07 -21.01
CA LEU A 478 10.15 -18.31 -20.03
C LEU A 478 10.75 -18.89 -18.75
N GLU A 479 10.40 -18.30 -17.60
CA GLU A 479 10.92 -18.77 -16.31
C GLU A 479 9.87 -19.49 -15.47
N LEU A 480 10.34 -20.40 -14.63
CA LEU A 480 9.58 -21.06 -13.58
C LEU A 480 10.17 -20.70 -12.23
N LYS A 481 9.36 -20.08 -11.37
CA LYS A 481 9.71 -19.81 -9.97
C LYS A 481 8.77 -20.55 -9.02
N ALA A 482 9.20 -20.76 -7.79
CA ALA A 482 8.35 -21.36 -6.75
C ALA A 482 8.44 -20.55 -5.44
N ARG A 483 7.26 -20.18 -4.92
CA ARG A 483 7.07 -19.67 -3.57
C ARG A 483 6.76 -20.83 -2.64
N ILE A 484 7.59 -21.02 -1.62
CA ILE A 484 7.62 -22.24 -0.80
C ILE A 484 7.78 -21.92 0.69
N PRO A 485 7.40 -22.84 1.60
CA PRO A 485 7.63 -22.67 3.02
C PRO A 485 9.13 -22.60 3.29
N ALA A 486 9.57 -21.54 3.97
CA ALA A 486 10.99 -21.29 4.17
C ALA A 486 11.67 -22.31 5.08
N ASP A 487 10.93 -23.05 5.90
CA ASP A 487 11.46 -23.90 6.98
C ASP A 487 11.05 -25.39 6.87
N GLN A 488 10.40 -25.80 5.77
CA GLN A 488 9.97 -27.19 5.60
C GLN A 488 10.94 -28.04 4.81
N ILE A 489 11.33 -29.18 5.40
CA ILE A 489 12.34 -30.09 4.84
C ILE A 489 11.93 -30.69 3.48
N VAL A 490 10.65 -30.98 3.29
CA VAL A 490 10.12 -31.54 2.04
C VAL A 490 10.40 -30.61 0.86
N TYR A 491 10.15 -29.32 1.04
CA TYR A 491 10.39 -28.29 0.03
C TYR A 491 11.88 -28.03 -0.17
N TYR A 492 12.67 -28.03 0.89
CA TYR A 492 14.13 -27.89 0.79
C TYR A 492 14.76 -29.01 -0.05
N GLU A 493 14.42 -30.28 0.22
CA GLU A 493 14.96 -31.40 -0.56
C GLU A 493 14.47 -31.39 -2.02
N ALA A 494 13.21 -31.02 -2.27
CA ALA A 494 12.70 -30.83 -3.62
C ALA A 494 13.46 -29.72 -4.38
N MET A 495 13.67 -28.56 -3.76
CA MET A 495 14.38 -27.44 -4.37
C MET A 495 15.84 -27.75 -4.62
N LYS A 496 16.48 -28.53 -3.75
CA LYS A 496 17.86 -29.00 -3.97
C LYS A 496 17.97 -29.84 -5.23
N LEU A 497 17.04 -30.77 -5.44
CA LEU A 497 16.97 -31.57 -6.67
C LEU A 497 16.64 -30.68 -7.88
N CYS A 498 15.67 -29.79 -7.78
CA CYS A 498 15.29 -28.90 -8.87
C CYS A 498 16.43 -27.97 -9.29
N THR A 499 17.17 -27.42 -8.31
CA THR A 499 18.33 -26.55 -8.54
C THR A 499 19.46 -27.32 -9.23
N ALA A 500 19.79 -28.52 -8.75
CA ALA A 500 20.86 -29.34 -9.33
C ALA A 500 20.58 -29.77 -10.78
N ASN A 501 19.31 -29.91 -11.15
CA ASN A 501 18.89 -30.33 -12.49
C ASN A 501 18.44 -29.18 -13.41
N GLY A 502 18.47 -27.92 -12.94
CA GLY A 502 18.01 -26.76 -13.72
C GLY A 502 16.51 -26.76 -14.02
N TYR A 503 15.70 -27.36 -13.14
CA TYR A 503 14.23 -27.43 -13.31
C TYR A 503 13.51 -26.16 -12.87
N ILE A 504 14.19 -25.25 -12.18
CA ILE A 504 13.62 -24.02 -11.65
C ILE A 504 14.59 -22.87 -11.85
N ASP A 505 14.08 -21.66 -12.07
CA ASP A 505 14.87 -20.45 -12.30
C ASP A 505 14.88 -19.52 -11.07
N GLY A 506 13.95 -19.71 -10.13
CA GLY A 506 13.89 -18.91 -8.91
C GLY A 506 13.14 -19.55 -7.74
N ILE A 507 13.64 -19.30 -6.52
CA ILE A 507 13.06 -19.77 -5.26
C ILE A 507 12.68 -18.56 -4.40
N ILE A 508 11.47 -18.57 -3.84
CA ILE A 508 10.93 -17.50 -3.00
C ILE A 508 10.54 -18.11 -1.63
N PRO A 509 11.49 -18.30 -0.70
CA PRO A 509 11.20 -18.80 0.64
C PRO A 509 10.31 -17.79 1.38
N SER A 510 9.19 -18.26 1.92
CA SER A 510 8.13 -17.41 2.45
C SER A 510 7.53 -17.96 3.75
N ASN A 511 6.85 -17.08 4.47
CA ASN A 511 5.93 -17.44 5.54
C ASN A 511 4.51 -17.60 5.00
N LEU A 512 3.68 -18.37 5.71
CA LEU A 512 2.29 -18.59 5.32
C LEU A 512 1.45 -17.33 5.45
N VAL A 513 1.70 -16.55 6.50
CA VAL A 513 1.01 -15.30 6.80
C VAL A 513 2.02 -14.32 7.38
N ALA A 514 2.04 -13.10 6.83
CA ALA A 514 2.80 -11.96 7.31
C ALA A 514 4.33 -12.09 7.23
N SER A 515 5.00 -10.93 7.36
CA SER A 515 6.44 -10.82 7.18
C SER A 515 7.23 -11.23 8.40
N GLU A 516 6.76 -10.96 9.63
CA GLU A 516 7.53 -11.21 10.84
C GLU A 516 7.14 -12.54 11.52
N PRO A 517 8.13 -13.36 11.92
CA PRO A 517 9.57 -13.19 11.69
C PRO A 517 9.95 -13.36 10.21
N LEU A 518 10.91 -12.58 9.70
CA LEU A 518 11.30 -12.66 8.28
C LEU A 518 11.68 -14.09 7.86
N PRO A 519 11.22 -14.57 6.68
CA PRO A 519 11.53 -15.90 6.19
C PRO A 519 13.04 -16.18 6.18
N PRO A 520 13.51 -17.33 6.72
CA PRO A 520 14.91 -17.71 6.63
C PRO A 520 15.28 -18.07 5.18
N VAL A 521 16.23 -17.34 4.58
CA VAL A 521 16.63 -17.50 3.17
C VAL A 521 18.06 -18.00 2.99
N GLU A 522 18.88 -17.93 4.03
CA GLU A 522 20.34 -18.10 3.97
C GLU A 522 20.74 -19.50 3.49
N HIS A 523 19.94 -20.50 3.82
CA HIS A 523 20.19 -21.88 3.40
C HIS A 523 19.84 -22.09 1.92
N TYR A 524 18.83 -21.42 1.37
CA TYR A 524 18.55 -21.39 -0.07
C TYR A 524 19.60 -20.57 -0.84
N VAL A 525 20.07 -19.45 -0.29
CA VAL A 525 21.20 -18.69 -0.88
C VAL A 525 22.46 -19.57 -0.96
N ARG A 526 22.76 -20.36 0.08
CA ARG A 526 23.87 -21.33 0.03
C ARG A 526 23.62 -22.44 -0.97
N LEU A 527 22.40 -22.96 -1.05
CA LEU A 527 22.00 -24.02 -1.98
C LEU A 527 22.19 -23.60 -3.44
N CYS A 528 21.83 -22.36 -3.79
CA CYS A 528 21.91 -21.85 -5.16
C CYS A 528 23.26 -21.23 -5.50
N ARG A 529 24.24 -21.24 -4.58
CA ARG A 529 25.55 -20.66 -4.84
C ARG A 529 26.24 -21.36 -6.01
N GLY A 530 26.50 -20.61 -7.07
CA GLY A 530 27.16 -21.12 -8.28
C GLY A 530 26.20 -21.77 -9.29
N SER A 531 24.90 -21.76 -9.03
CA SER A 531 23.88 -22.04 -10.06
C SER A 531 23.34 -20.73 -10.67
N GLU A 532 22.52 -20.84 -11.71
CA GLU A 532 21.76 -19.71 -12.28
C GLU A 532 20.42 -19.48 -11.56
N VAL A 533 20.11 -20.28 -10.53
CA VAL A 533 18.84 -20.20 -9.80
C VAL A 533 18.88 -19.04 -8.84
N LYS A 534 17.90 -18.13 -8.96
CA LYS A 534 17.80 -16.94 -8.12
C LYS A 534 17.09 -17.23 -6.80
N VAL A 535 17.46 -16.51 -5.75
CA VAL A 535 16.74 -16.54 -4.46
C VAL A 535 16.18 -15.16 -4.16
N TYR A 536 14.89 -15.08 -3.83
CA TYR A 536 14.21 -13.82 -3.52
C TYR A 536 13.88 -13.72 -2.04
N GLY A 537 14.16 -12.56 -1.43
CA GLY A 537 13.64 -12.22 -0.12
C GLY A 537 12.14 -11.91 -0.22
N CYS A 538 11.31 -12.56 0.60
CA CYS A 538 9.86 -12.32 0.57
C CYS A 538 9.46 -11.30 1.64
N ILE A 539 8.77 -10.25 1.22
CA ILE A 539 8.05 -9.32 2.10
C ILE A 539 6.56 -9.55 1.86
N ASP A 540 5.82 -9.87 2.91
CA ASP A 540 4.37 -10.03 2.86
C ASP A 540 3.68 -8.66 3.02
N GLY A 541 2.45 -8.49 2.53
CA GLY A 541 1.72 -7.23 2.64
C GLY A 541 1.43 -6.83 4.08
N TRP A 542 1.42 -7.81 4.99
CA TRP A 542 1.21 -7.60 6.42
C TRP A 542 2.47 -7.88 7.24
N ARG A 543 2.61 -7.17 8.36
CA ARG A 543 3.76 -7.30 9.25
C ARG A 543 3.60 -8.47 10.22
N LEU A 544 2.54 -8.44 11.03
CA LEU A 544 2.28 -9.42 12.09
C LEU A 544 0.79 -9.73 12.18
N PRO A 545 0.40 -11.01 12.35
CA PRO A 545 -0.93 -11.35 12.83
C PRO A 545 -0.96 -11.24 14.37
N LEU A 546 -1.99 -10.60 14.91
CA LEU A 546 -2.19 -10.46 16.36
C LEU A 546 -3.26 -11.41 16.89
N GLY A 547 -4.19 -11.84 16.05
CA GLY A 547 -5.21 -12.81 16.38
C GLY A 547 -6.27 -12.89 15.30
N GLY A 548 -7.22 -13.81 15.45
CA GLY A 548 -8.41 -13.87 14.62
C GLY A 548 -9.62 -14.10 15.49
N GLU A 549 -10.68 -13.34 15.28
CA GLU A 549 -11.99 -13.57 15.90
C GLU A 549 -13.02 -13.80 14.78
N ALA A 550 -13.86 -14.82 14.92
CA ALA A 550 -14.72 -15.26 13.81
C ALA A 550 -15.75 -14.22 13.35
N ARG A 551 -16.01 -13.16 14.14
CA ARG A 551 -16.97 -12.07 13.84
C ARG A 551 -16.26 -10.78 13.41
N ALA A 552 -15.04 -10.56 13.88
CA ALA A 552 -14.22 -9.38 13.66
C ALA A 552 -12.98 -9.67 12.80
N GLY A 553 -12.90 -10.87 12.21
CA GLY A 553 -11.82 -11.45 11.39
C GLY A 553 -10.40 -11.33 11.97
N ASN A 554 -9.40 -11.29 11.10
CA ASN A 554 -7.99 -11.31 11.49
C ASN A 554 -7.49 -9.92 11.89
N LEU A 555 -7.01 -9.78 13.12
CA LEU A 555 -6.30 -8.60 13.60
C LEU A 555 -4.86 -8.63 13.12
N GLN A 556 -4.44 -7.60 12.39
CA GLN A 556 -3.10 -7.52 11.80
C GLN A 556 -2.39 -6.21 12.17
N ILE A 557 -1.08 -6.17 11.91
CA ILE A 557 -0.26 -4.95 11.97
C ILE A 557 0.22 -4.68 10.54
N SER A 558 -0.02 -3.47 10.06
CA SER A 558 0.52 -2.94 8.81
C SER A 558 2.02 -2.62 8.94
N HIS A 559 2.73 -2.62 7.81
CA HIS A 559 4.11 -2.17 7.76
C HIS A 559 4.25 -0.68 7.99
N SER A 560 5.33 -0.30 8.66
CA SER A 560 5.85 1.06 8.64
C SER A 560 6.96 1.23 7.60
N PRO A 561 7.32 2.47 7.23
CA PRO A 561 8.43 2.68 6.33
C PRO A 561 9.77 2.15 6.85
N GLN A 562 10.01 2.29 8.16
CA GLN A 562 11.23 1.74 8.76
C GLN A 562 11.26 0.21 8.67
N ASN A 563 10.10 -0.46 8.84
CA ASN A 563 10.03 -1.92 8.74
C ASN A 563 10.50 -2.41 7.36
N ILE A 564 9.94 -1.84 6.29
CA ILE A 564 10.33 -2.23 4.92
C ILE A 564 11.81 -1.92 4.66
N ALA A 565 12.29 -0.75 5.08
CA ALA A 565 13.71 -0.39 4.91
C ALA A 565 14.65 -1.38 5.60
N ASP A 566 14.34 -1.76 6.85
CA ASP A 566 15.11 -2.74 7.62
C ASP A 566 15.11 -4.13 6.94
N TYR A 567 13.98 -4.52 6.35
CA TYR A 567 13.87 -5.80 5.62
C TYR A 567 14.70 -5.79 4.35
N LEU A 568 14.65 -4.70 3.58
CA LEU A 568 15.47 -4.54 2.38
C LEU A 568 16.97 -4.57 2.71
N GLU A 569 17.41 -3.85 3.74
CA GLU A 569 18.81 -3.87 4.19
C GLU A 569 19.23 -5.26 4.66
N ARG A 570 18.37 -5.97 5.40
CA ARG A 570 18.66 -7.34 5.81
C ARG A 570 18.81 -8.26 4.61
N TYR A 571 17.89 -8.23 3.65
CA TYR A 571 17.96 -9.10 2.48
C TYR A 571 19.15 -8.78 1.58
N ASP A 572 19.52 -7.51 1.42
CA ASP A 572 20.75 -7.11 0.71
C ASP A 572 22.00 -7.72 1.37
N ARG A 573 22.11 -7.66 2.72
CA ARG A 573 23.21 -8.29 3.46
C ARG A 573 23.25 -9.81 3.33
N LEU A 574 22.09 -10.45 3.17
CA LEU A 574 22.02 -11.89 2.96
C LEU A 574 22.37 -12.31 1.52
N GLY A 575 22.47 -11.35 0.60
CA GLY A 575 22.87 -11.60 -0.79
C GLY A 575 21.78 -12.26 -1.62
N VAL A 576 20.51 -11.95 -1.37
CA VAL A 576 19.41 -12.38 -2.25
C VAL A 576 19.51 -11.67 -3.61
N ASP A 577 18.95 -12.28 -4.65
CA ASP A 577 18.99 -11.75 -6.02
C ASP A 577 17.91 -10.70 -6.27
N GLY A 578 16.84 -10.73 -5.49
CA GLY A 578 15.73 -9.77 -5.60
C GLY A 578 14.77 -9.84 -4.42
N ILE A 579 13.73 -9.02 -4.50
CA ILE A 579 12.66 -8.94 -3.51
C ILE A 579 11.35 -9.35 -4.18
N PHE A 580 10.63 -10.24 -3.52
CA PHE A 580 9.28 -10.62 -3.86
C PHE A 580 8.33 -9.97 -2.83
N VAL A 581 7.42 -9.12 -3.29
CA VAL A 581 6.40 -8.53 -2.42
C VAL A 581 5.10 -9.29 -2.65
N TYR A 582 4.73 -10.12 -1.67
CA TYR A 582 3.44 -10.78 -1.64
C TYR A 582 2.37 -9.77 -1.20
N GLN A 583 1.20 -9.78 -1.85
CA GLN A 583 0.14 -8.78 -1.64
C GLN A 583 0.63 -7.33 -1.75
N ALA A 584 1.27 -7.04 -2.88
CA ALA A 584 1.81 -5.71 -3.15
C ALA A 584 0.73 -4.62 -3.25
N ASP A 585 -0.56 -4.99 -3.30
CA ASP A 585 -1.70 -4.08 -3.20
C ASP A 585 -1.74 -3.30 -1.87
N GLN A 586 -1.23 -3.90 -0.78
CA GLN A 586 -1.10 -3.24 0.53
C GLN A 586 0.02 -2.18 0.54
N VAL A 587 0.97 -2.28 -0.39
CA VAL A 587 2.09 -1.34 -0.55
C VAL A 587 1.73 -0.25 -1.55
N THR A 588 1.21 -0.63 -2.71
CA THR A 588 0.96 0.26 -3.87
C THR A 588 -0.08 1.36 -3.63
N GLY A 589 -1.11 1.09 -2.81
CA GLY A 589 -2.10 2.10 -2.44
C GLY A 589 -1.69 2.98 -1.24
N ASN A 590 -0.60 2.64 -0.55
CA ASN A 590 -0.17 3.31 0.67
C ASN A 590 0.97 4.31 0.38
N PRO A 591 0.71 5.62 0.48
CA PRO A 591 1.66 6.64 0.03
C PRO A 591 2.97 6.68 0.83
N TYR A 592 2.99 6.11 2.04
CA TYR A 592 4.20 6.03 2.85
C TYR A 592 5.07 4.83 2.49
N LEU A 593 4.46 3.74 1.98
CA LEU A 593 5.19 2.52 1.60
C LEU A 593 5.67 2.56 0.16
N THR A 594 4.86 3.10 -0.78
CA THR A 594 5.25 3.24 -2.20
C THR A 594 6.58 3.96 -2.35
N ARG A 595 6.75 5.05 -1.60
CA ARG A 595 7.92 5.92 -1.62
C ARG A 595 9.23 5.22 -1.29
N ILE A 596 9.17 4.13 -0.50
CA ILE A 596 10.36 3.35 -0.14
C ILE A 596 10.91 2.63 -1.36
N PHE A 597 10.03 2.20 -2.27
CA PHE A 597 10.41 1.55 -3.52
C PHE A 597 10.74 2.56 -4.63
N ASP A 598 10.08 3.74 -4.64
CA ASP A 598 10.32 4.80 -5.63
C ASP A 598 11.65 5.55 -5.44
N ARG A 599 12.08 5.76 -4.18
CA ARG A 599 13.26 6.56 -3.82
C ARG A 599 14.59 5.88 -3.95
N LEU A 600 14.60 4.65 -4.46
CA LEU A 600 15.83 3.87 -4.64
C LEU A 600 16.61 4.29 -5.91
N GLN A 601 16.56 5.58 -6.26
CA GLN A 601 17.37 6.19 -7.31
C GLN A 601 18.61 6.79 -6.64
N GLY A 602 19.78 6.33 -7.07
CA GLY A 602 21.06 6.54 -6.41
C GLY A 602 21.61 7.95 -6.43
#